data_AF-A0A0G1TYS0-F1
#
_entry.id   AF-A0A0G1TYS0-F1
#
_cell.length_a   1.000
_cell.length_b   1.000
_cell.length_c   1.000
_cell.angle_alpha   90.00
_cell.angle_beta   90.00
_cell.angle_gamma   90.00
#
_symmetry.space_group_name_H-M   'P 1'
#
loop_
_entity.id
_entity.type
_entity.pdbx_description
1 polymer ?
#
loop_
_entity_poly.entity_id
_entity_poly.type
_entity_poly.pdbx_seq_one_letter_code
_entity_poly.pdbx_strand_id
1 'polypeptide(L)'
;MLREAGAKEIHVRISSPSYTHPCHYGIDTYRVKNELIAKRHGGNSEAIREEIGADSLHHLSLEGLKESVWVSRDKTVSRFGKEQMCDACFSGTYHIPIKERK
;
A
#
# COMPACT_ATOMS: atom_id res chain seq x y z
N MET A 1 -19.76 -11.70 -6.87
CA MET A 1 -19.59 -10.96 -8.14
C MET A 1 -18.74 -11.69 -9.20
N LEU A 2 -17.40 -11.73 -9.14
CA LEU A 2 -16.59 -12.34 -10.23
C LEU A 2 -16.71 -13.87 -10.33
N ARG A 3 -16.64 -14.58 -9.19
CA ARG A 3 -16.85 -16.05 -9.13
C ARG A 3 -18.26 -16.43 -9.58
N GLU A 4 -19.26 -15.69 -9.11
CA GLU A 4 -20.67 -15.87 -9.51
C GLU A 4 -20.89 -15.64 -11.02
N ALA A 5 -20.08 -14.78 -11.65
CA ALA A 5 -20.08 -14.57 -13.09
C ALA A 5 -19.34 -15.68 -13.89
N GLY A 6 -18.87 -16.75 -13.23
CA GLY A 6 -18.23 -17.89 -13.88
C GLY A 6 -16.71 -17.80 -14.03
N ALA A 7 -16.03 -16.87 -13.35
CA ALA A 7 -14.58 -16.81 -13.37
C ALA A 7 -13.95 -18.09 -12.77
N LYS A 8 -13.07 -18.75 -13.53
CA LYS A 8 -12.34 -19.95 -13.07
C LYS A 8 -11.37 -19.61 -11.94
N GLU A 9 -10.62 -18.54 -12.10
CA GLU A 9 -9.62 -18.05 -11.15
C GLU A 9 -9.71 -16.52 -11.03
N ILE A 10 -9.43 -15.99 -9.85
CA ILE A 10 -9.38 -14.56 -9.52
C ILE A 10 -7.99 -14.24 -8.99
N HIS A 11 -7.25 -13.43 -9.75
CA HIS A 11 -5.95 -12.92 -9.34
C HIS A 11 -6.04 -11.42 -9.06
N VAL A 12 -5.90 -11.03 -7.80
CA VAL A 12 -5.99 -9.64 -7.37
C VAL A 12 -4.60 -8.99 -7.45
N ARG A 13 -4.51 -7.84 -8.11
CA ARG A 13 -3.28 -7.06 -8.25
C ARG A 13 -3.52 -5.63 -7.79
N ILE A 14 -2.82 -5.23 -6.74
CA ILE A 14 -2.95 -3.92 -6.13
C ILE A 14 -1.79 -3.05 -6.59
N SER A 15 -2.09 -1.92 -7.22
CA SER A 15 -1.11 -0.96 -7.76
C SER A 15 -0.43 -0.11 -6.69
N SER A 16 -0.43 -0.59 -5.44
CA SER A 16 0.12 0.09 -4.28
C SER A 16 0.75 -0.94 -3.34
N PRO A 17 1.79 -0.57 -2.57
CA PRO A 17 2.28 -1.39 -1.47
C PRO A 17 1.21 -1.63 -0.40
N SER A 18 1.45 -2.63 0.45
CA SER A 18 0.55 -2.95 1.56
C SER A 18 0.37 -1.75 2.49
N TYR A 19 -0.85 -1.22 2.55
CA TYR A 19 -1.18 -0.05 3.37
C TYR A 19 -1.41 -0.46 4.83
N THR A 20 -0.40 -0.22 5.69
CA THR A 20 -0.35 -0.75 7.06
C THR A 20 -0.39 0.32 8.14
N HIS A 21 -0.16 1.58 7.79
CA HIS A 21 -0.08 2.68 8.75
C HIS A 21 -0.98 3.85 8.35
N PRO A 22 -1.60 4.56 9.31
CA PRO A 22 -2.47 5.70 9.01
C PRO A 22 -1.67 6.89 8.46
N CYS A 23 -2.28 7.69 7.61
CA CYS A 23 -1.68 8.95 7.19
C CYS A 23 -1.87 10.03 8.28
N HIS A 24 -0.78 10.74 8.61
CA HIS A 24 -0.81 11.89 9.52
C HIS A 24 -0.69 13.24 8.79
N TYR A 25 -0.60 13.23 7.46
CA TYR A 25 -0.31 14.42 6.64
C TYR A 25 -1.49 14.86 5.77
N GLY A 26 -2.72 14.44 6.11
CA GLY A 26 -3.95 14.99 5.52
C GLY A 26 -4.75 14.03 4.62
N ILE A 27 -4.28 12.80 4.37
CA ILE A 27 -5.11 11.77 3.74
C ILE A 27 -6.00 11.16 4.81
N ASP A 28 -7.33 11.22 4.61
CA ASP A 28 -8.28 10.60 5.52
C ASP A 28 -8.20 9.08 5.39
N THR A 29 -7.68 8.45 6.44
CA THR A 29 -7.42 7.01 6.49
C THR A 29 -7.80 6.49 7.86
N TYR A 30 -8.25 5.24 7.88
CA TYR A 30 -8.68 4.53 9.08
C TYR A 30 -7.60 4.55 10.16
N ARG A 31 -7.99 5.03 11.35
CA ARG A 31 -7.08 5.27 12.49
C ARG A 31 -7.20 4.18 13.56
N VAL A 32 -8.30 3.43 13.57
CA VAL A 32 -8.55 2.39 14.56
C VAL A 32 -7.74 1.14 14.20
N LYS A 33 -7.24 0.44 15.22
CA LYS A 33 -6.62 -0.87 15.03
C LYS A 33 -7.65 -1.81 14.36
N ASN A 34 -7.21 -2.56 13.35
CA ASN A 34 -7.97 -3.62 12.65
C ASN A 34 -8.97 -3.20 11.56
N GLU A 35 -9.13 -1.91 11.27
CA GLU A 35 -9.94 -1.44 10.11
C GLU A 35 -9.22 -1.67 8.77
N LEU A 36 -7.88 -1.60 8.79
CA LEU A 36 -7.04 -1.90 7.63
C LEU A 36 -6.72 -3.39 7.59
N ILE A 37 -7.20 -4.11 6.57
CA ILE A 37 -6.96 -5.55 6.39
C ILE A 37 -5.46 -5.89 6.39
N ALA A 38 -4.65 -5.08 5.71
CA ALA A 38 -3.20 -5.27 5.66
C ALA A 38 -2.54 -5.05 7.03
N LYS A 39 -3.01 -4.07 7.83
CA LYS A 39 -2.52 -3.86 9.19
C LYS A 39 -2.91 -5.01 10.12
N ARG A 40 -4.16 -5.49 10.02
CA ARG A 40 -4.68 -6.61 10.82
C ARG A 40 -3.87 -7.88 10.60
N HIS A 41 -3.43 -8.12 9.37
CA HIS A 41 -2.58 -9.26 9.00
C HIS A 41 -1.08 -8.97 9.07
N GLY A 42 -0.65 -7.84 9.63
CA GLY A 42 0.78 -7.50 9.75
C GLY A 42 1.52 -7.40 8.39
N GLY A 43 0.81 -7.05 7.32
CA GLY A 43 1.33 -7.00 5.96
C GLY A 43 1.43 -8.36 5.26
N ASN A 44 0.98 -9.45 5.88
CA ASN A 44 1.01 -10.78 5.29
C ASN A 44 0.02 -10.91 4.11
N SER A 45 0.57 -10.93 2.90
CA SER A 45 -0.23 -11.02 1.67
C SER A 45 -0.99 -12.35 1.53
N GLU A 46 -0.49 -13.44 2.10
CA GLU A 46 -1.17 -14.74 2.01
C GLU A 46 -2.44 -14.76 2.87
N ALA A 47 -2.35 -14.26 4.11
CA ALA A 47 -3.52 -14.14 4.99
C ALA A 47 -4.59 -13.20 4.41
N ILE A 48 -4.17 -12.11 3.74
CA ILE A 48 -5.08 -11.21 3.02
C ILE A 48 -5.74 -11.92 1.83
N ARG A 49 -4.96 -12.68 1.04
CA ARG A 49 -5.45 -13.46 -0.12
C ARG A 49 -6.57 -14.42 0.30
N GLU A 50 -6.34 -15.16 1.39
CA GLU A 50 -7.31 -16.08 1.96
C GLU A 50 -8.59 -15.36 2.41
N GLU A 51 -8.45 -14.26 3.15
CA GLU A 51 -9.62 -13.53 3.66
C GLU A 51 -10.50 -12.97 2.52
N ILE A 52 -9.89 -12.47 1.45
CA ILE A 52 -10.66 -11.93 0.31
C ILE A 52 -11.13 -13.01 -0.68
N GLY A 53 -10.74 -14.29 -0.47
CA GLY A 53 -11.15 -15.41 -1.32
C GLY A 53 -10.55 -15.40 -2.74
N ALA A 54 -9.35 -14.83 -2.92
CA ALA A 54 -8.65 -14.78 -4.20
C ALA A 54 -7.75 -16.00 -4.42
N ASP A 55 -7.48 -16.37 -5.67
CA ASP A 55 -6.53 -17.45 -6.01
C ASP A 55 -5.08 -16.97 -5.94
N SER A 56 -4.82 -15.70 -6.25
CA SER A 56 -3.56 -15.05 -5.90
C SER A 56 -3.73 -13.56 -5.60
N LEU A 57 -2.86 -13.03 -4.75
CA LEU A 57 -2.80 -11.61 -4.40
C LEU A 57 -1.36 -11.12 -4.60
N HIS A 58 -1.20 -9.95 -5.20
CA HIS A 58 0.09 -9.27 -5.24
C HIS A 58 -0.08 -7.77 -5.05
N HIS A 59 0.73 -7.19 -4.18
CA HIS A 59 0.88 -5.76 -4.00
C HIS A 59 2.12 -5.28 -4.76
N LEU A 60 2.07 -4.07 -5.31
CA LEU A 60 3.25 -3.39 -5.83
C LEU A 60 4.30 -3.28 -4.71
N SER A 61 5.55 -3.64 -4.98
CA SER A 61 6.61 -3.46 -3.98
C SER A 61 6.83 -1.98 -3.68
N LEU A 62 7.27 -1.65 -2.47
CA LEU A 62 7.60 -0.26 -2.12
C LEU A 62 8.68 0.30 -3.07
N GLU A 63 9.73 -0.48 -3.34
CA GLU A 63 10.77 -0.10 -4.30
C GLU A 63 10.24 0.06 -5.73
N GLY A 64 9.32 -0.81 -6.17
CA GLY A 64 8.68 -0.69 -7.48
C GLY A 64 7.81 0.56 -7.59
N LEU A 65 7.06 0.92 -6.54
CA LEU A 65 6.31 2.17 -6.47
C LEU A 65 7.27 3.36 -6.60
N LYS A 66 8.30 3.37 -5.75
CA LYS A 66 9.37 4.37 -5.76
C LYS A 66 9.89 4.57 -7.19
N GLU A 67 10.40 3.52 -7.82
CA GLU A 67 10.91 3.58 -9.19
C GLU A 67 9.89 4.08 -10.21
N SER A 68 8.63 3.67 -10.11
CA SER A 68 7.58 4.08 -11.04
C SER A 68 7.27 5.58 -10.99
N VAL A 69 7.41 6.21 -9.81
CA VAL A 69 7.19 7.65 -9.63
C VAL A 69 8.42 8.45 -10.06
N TRP A 70 9.63 7.91 -9.89
CA TRP A 70 10.88 8.58 -10.26
C TRP A 70 11.21 8.54 -11.75
N VAL A 71 10.74 7.55 -12.50
CA VAL A 71 10.91 7.51 -13.95
C VAL A 71 9.82 8.38 -14.61
N SER A 72 9.96 9.71 -14.49
CA SER A 72 9.29 10.64 -15.40
C SER A 72 9.74 10.37 -16.84
N ARG A 73 8.84 10.59 -17.82
CA ARG A 73 9.04 10.34 -19.27
C ARG A 73 10.37 10.88 -19.85
N ASP A 74 11.01 11.82 -19.18
CA ASP A 74 12.25 12.46 -19.62
C ASP A 74 13.53 11.87 -18.98
N LYS A 75 13.47 11.03 -17.92
CA LYS A 75 14.66 10.52 -17.16
C LYS A 75 15.64 11.60 -16.64
N THR A 76 15.42 12.88 -16.94
CA THR A 76 16.31 14.01 -16.66
C THR A 76 15.82 14.90 -15.52
N VAL A 77 14.56 14.77 -15.11
CA VAL A 77 13.95 15.63 -14.09
C VAL A 77 13.39 14.79 -12.94
N SER A 78 14.20 14.66 -11.89
CA SER A 78 13.73 14.32 -10.55
C SER A 78 13.78 15.60 -9.72
N ARG A 79 12.62 16.23 -9.45
CA ARG A 79 12.57 17.41 -8.57
C ARG A 79 12.93 17.08 -7.11
N PHE A 80 12.85 15.79 -6.73
CA PHE A 80 13.06 15.31 -5.37
C PHE A 80 13.64 13.88 -5.39
N GLY A 81 14.69 13.56 -4.61
CA GLY A 81 15.36 12.25 -4.61
C GLY A 81 14.48 11.07 -4.13
N LYS A 82 14.93 9.81 -4.34
CA LYS A 82 14.21 8.58 -3.93
C LYS A 82 13.78 8.55 -2.46
N GLU A 83 14.52 9.24 -1.61
CA GLU A 83 14.28 9.35 -0.16
C GLU A 83 13.35 10.52 0.22
N GLN A 84 12.83 11.27 -0.76
CA GLN A 84 12.04 12.49 -0.51
C GLN A 84 10.53 12.30 -0.72
N MET A 85 10.10 11.14 -1.23
CA MET A 85 8.69 10.79 -1.24
C MET A 85 8.29 10.24 0.13
N CYS A 86 7.26 10.83 0.72
CA CYS A 86 6.64 10.25 1.91
C CYS A 86 6.08 8.86 1.58
N ASP A 87 6.58 7.82 2.25
CA ASP A 87 6.11 6.44 2.13
C ASP A 87 5.57 5.87 3.45
N ALA A 88 5.36 6.73 4.45
CA ALA A 88 5.07 6.36 5.83
C ALA A 88 3.84 5.46 6.00
N CYS A 89 2.85 5.57 5.10
CA CYS A 89 1.65 4.73 5.12
C CYS A 89 1.96 3.24 4.84
N PHE A 90 3.09 2.96 4.20
CA PHE A 90 3.58 1.63 3.85
C PHE A 90 4.75 1.23 4.74
N SER A 91 5.73 2.13 4.93
CA SER A 91 6.98 1.88 5.65
C SER A 91 6.85 2.02 7.17
N GLY A 92 5.89 2.81 7.65
CA GLY A 92 5.81 3.24 9.04
C GLY A 92 6.83 4.31 9.44
N THR A 93 7.69 4.75 8.51
CA THR A 93 8.72 5.76 8.77
C THR A 93 8.18 7.16 8.48
N TYR A 94 7.92 7.94 9.53
CA TYR A 94 7.42 9.30 9.41
C TYR A 94 8.56 10.31 9.54
N HIS A 95 8.83 11.07 8.48
CA HIS A 95 9.90 12.09 8.46
C HIS A 95 9.63 13.29 9.38
N ILE A 96 8.38 13.50 9.80
CA ILE A 96 7.98 14.55 10.74
C ILE A 96 7.46 13.87 12.01
N PRO A 97 7.91 14.28 13.21
CA PRO A 97 7.39 13.72 14.46
C PRO A 97 5.88 13.79 14.53
N ILE A 98 5.24 12.63 14.72
CA ILE A 98 3.81 12.55 14.93
C ILE A 98 3.54 12.89 16.39
N LYS A 99 2.70 13.90 16.63
CA LYS A 99 2.05 14.04 17.94
C LYS A 99 0.95 13.00 18.01
N GLU A 100 1.02 12.09 18.98
CA GLU A 100 -0.11 11.22 19.30
C GLU A 100 -1.33 12.11 19.56
N ARG A 101 -2.32 12.05 18.67
CA ARG A 101 -3.64 12.58 18.97
C ARG A 101 -4.36 11.51 19.77
N LYS A 102 -4.64 11.83 21.03
CA LYS A 102 -5.51 11.06 21.91
C LYS A 102 -6.83 10.73 21.23
#